data_AF-A0A9J6R858-F1
#
_entry.id   AF-A0A9J6R858-F1
#
_cell.length_a   1.000
_cell.length_b   1.000
_cell.length_c   1.000
_cell.angle_alpha   90.00
_cell.angle_beta   90.00
_cell.angle_gamma   90.00
#
_symmetry.space_group_name_H-M   'P 1'
#
loop_
_entity.id
_entity.type
_entity.pdbx_description
1 polymer ?
#
loop_
_entity_poly.entity_id
_entity_poly.type
_entity_poly.pdbx_seq_one_letter_code
_entity_poly.pdbx_strand_id
1 'polypeptide(L)'
;MLDLFGFVVSFLGLTIFVFVIRFIKQEGNDERGYKILGKAGMLGFVSFLLGYNIIFLVNTLNALNGVQFAFALTCLLAFVLISYSGSIFYLRKKY
;
A
#
# COMPACT_ATOMS: atom_id res chain seq x y z
N MET A 1 20.32 -3.31 -9.89
CA MET A 1 19.33 -4.39 -9.66
C MET A 1 18.21 -3.93 -8.74
N LEU A 2 18.52 -3.42 -7.52
CA LEU A 2 17.49 -2.89 -6.61
C LEU A 2 16.66 -1.76 -7.23
N ASP A 3 17.27 -0.86 -7.99
CA ASP A 3 16.55 0.25 -8.64
C ASP A 3 15.52 -0.23 -9.66
N LEU A 4 15.85 -1.29 -10.42
CA LEU A 4 14.93 -1.90 -11.39
C LEU A 4 13.72 -2.53 -10.67
N PHE A 5 13.96 -3.25 -9.58
CA PHE A 5 12.89 -3.81 -8.76
C PHE A 5 12.03 -2.71 -8.13
N GLY A 6 12.64 -1.67 -7.59
CA GLY A 6 11.94 -0.51 -7.02
C GLY A 6 11.05 0.18 -8.05
N PHE A 7 11.54 0.32 -9.29
CA PHE A 7 10.77 0.89 -10.39
C PHE A 7 9.55 0.04 -10.76
N VAL A 8 9.74 -1.27 -10.97
CA VAL A 8 8.66 -2.21 -11.31
C VAL A 8 7.59 -2.22 -10.21
N VAL A 9 8.02 -2.28 -8.96
CA VAL A 9 7.15 -2.32 -7.78
C VAL A 9 6.36 -1.01 -7.63
N SER A 10 7.01 0.13 -7.85
CA SER A 10 6.35 1.45 -7.83
C SER A 10 5.30 1.58 -8.94
N PHE A 11 5.65 1.14 -10.15
CA PHE A 11 4.76 1.20 -11.30
C PHE A 11 3.53 0.28 -11.13
N LEU A 12 3.73 -0.92 -10.59
CA LEU A 12 2.62 -1.82 -10.24
C LEU A 12 1.71 -1.20 -9.17
N GLY A 13 2.29 -0.61 -8.12
CA GLY A 13 1.54 0.10 -7.08
C GLY A 13 0.67 1.22 -7.66
N LEU A 14 1.22 2.04 -8.55
CA LEU A 14 0.50 3.09 -9.27
C LEU A 14 -0.64 2.54 -10.13
N THR A 15 -0.37 1.51 -10.93
CA THR A 15 -1.36 0.89 -11.80
C THR A 15 -2.54 0.33 -11.01
N ILE A 16 -2.25 -0.32 -9.87
CA ILE A 16 -3.26 -0.84 -8.94
C ILE A 16 -4.06 0.30 -8.29
N PHE A 17 -3.42 1.44 -7.98
CA PHE A 17 -4.10 2.58 -7.39
C PHE A 17 -5.11 3.25 -8.34
N VAL A 18 -4.92 3.15 -9.67
CA VAL A 18 -5.92 3.62 -10.65
C VAL A 18 -7.27 2.92 -10.46
N PHE A 19 -7.28 1.64 -10.06
CA PHE A 19 -8.52 0.93 -9.73
C PHE A 19 -9.25 1.59 -8.56
N VAL A 20 -8.51 2.02 -7.54
CA VAL A 20 -9.08 2.68 -6.36
C VAL A 20 -9.70 4.03 -6.72
N ILE A 21 -9.03 4.82 -7.57
CA ILE A 21 -9.58 6.09 -8.06
C ILE A 21 -10.91 5.86 -8.78
N ARG A 22 -10.99 4.82 -9.63
CA ARG A 22 -12.25 4.46 -10.31
C ARG A 22 -13.34 4.05 -9.32
N PHE A 23 -13.00 3.24 -8.33
CA PHE A 23 -13.94 2.82 -7.29
C PHE A 23 -14.50 4.01 -6.51
N ILE A 24 -13.64 4.93 -6.05
CA ILE A 24 -14.08 6.11 -5.30
C ILE A 24 -15.05 6.96 -6.13
N LYS A 25 -14.76 7.16 -7.43
CA LYS A 25 -15.62 7.96 -8.32
C LYS A 25 -16.98 7.31 -8.60
N GLN A 26 -17.05 5.99 -8.66
CA GLN A 26 -18.26 5.27 -9.05
C GLN A 26 -19.13 4.85 -7.87
N GLU A 27 -18.49 4.37 -6.79
CA GLU A 27 -19.16 3.69 -5.67
C GLU A 27 -18.83 4.34 -4.32
N GLY A 28 -17.84 5.24 -4.27
CA GLY A 28 -17.31 5.79 -3.01
C GLY A 28 -18.26 6.71 -2.24
N ASN A 29 -19.27 7.26 -2.90
CA ASN A 29 -20.24 8.18 -2.28
C ASN A 29 -21.45 7.49 -1.65
N ASP A 30 -21.62 6.18 -1.88
CA ASP A 30 -22.71 5.41 -1.29
C ASP A 30 -22.31 4.92 0.12
N GLU A 31 -23.29 4.65 1.00
CA GLU A 31 -23.02 4.13 2.35
C GLU A 31 -22.12 2.88 2.34
N ARG A 32 -22.35 2.01 1.35
CA ARG A 32 -21.52 0.82 1.12
C ARG A 32 -20.08 1.20 0.74
N GLY A 33 -19.91 2.17 -0.15
CA GLY A 33 -18.61 2.70 -0.54
C GLY A 33 -17.83 3.27 0.63
N TYR A 34 -18.47 4.12 1.44
CA TYR A 34 -17.88 4.68 2.66
C TYR A 34 -17.41 3.59 3.63
N LYS A 35 -18.21 2.54 3.84
CA LYS A 35 -17.83 1.40 4.70
C LYS A 35 -16.64 0.62 4.15
N ILE A 36 -16.59 0.43 2.83
CA ILE A 36 -15.47 -0.25 2.15
C ILE A 36 -14.20 0.59 2.30
N LEU A 37 -14.26 1.89 1.99
CA LEU A 37 -13.12 2.81 2.08
C LEU A 37 -12.60 2.93 3.51
N GLY A 38 -13.48 3.01 4.51
CA GLY A 38 -13.08 3.08 5.91
C GLY A 38 -12.32 1.82 6.37
N LYS A 39 -12.85 0.63 6.05
CA LYS A 39 -12.19 -0.64 6.39
C LYS A 39 -10.90 -0.85 5.62
N ALA A 40 -10.90 -0.51 4.33
CA ALA A 40 -9.71 -0.57 3.51
C ALA A 40 -8.62 0.38 4.02
N GLY A 41 -8.99 1.61 4.37
CA GLY A 41 -8.08 2.61 4.91
C GLY A 41 -7.43 2.16 6.21
N MET A 42 -8.21 1.55 7.11
CA MET A 42 -7.69 0.95 8.33
C MET A 42 -6.68 -0.17 8.04
N LEU A 43 -6.95 -1.05 7.06
CA LEU A 43 -5.99 -2.09 6.65
C LEU A 43 -4.72 -1.48 6.04
N GLY A 44 -4.84 -0.48 5.18
CA GLY A 44 -3.69 0.24 4.61
C GLY A 44 -2.83 0.90 5.70
N PHE A 45 -3.46 1.50 6.71
CA PHE A 45 -2.77 2.10 7.85
C PHE A 45 -2.04 1.05 8.71
N VAL A 46 -2.68 -0.09 8.99
CA VAL A 46 -2.04 -1.20 9.71
C VAL A 46 -0.84 -1.75 8.91
N SER A 47 -0.99 -1.93 7.60
CA SER A 47 0.12 -2.33 6.72
C SER A 47 1.28 -1.33 6.76
N PHE A 48 1.00 -0.03 6.78
CA PHE A 48 2.02 1.00 6.91
C PHE A 48 2.75 0.90 8.25
N LEU A 49 2.02 0.83 9.37
CA LEU A 49 2.62 0.73 10.70
C LEU A 49 3.48 -0.52 10.83
N LEU A 50 3.01 -1.68 10.36
CA LEU A 50 3.76 -2.92 10.40
C LEU A 50 5.03 -2.83 9.55
N GLY A 51 4.90 -2.41 8.29
CA GLY A 51 6.04 -2.33 7.39
C GLY A 51 7.08 -1.30 7.84
N TYR A 52 6.63 -0.14 8.35
CA TYR A 52 7.53 0.86 8.91
C TYR A 52 8.27 0.35 10.15
N ASN A 53 7.58 -0.34 11.08
CA ASN A 53 8.23 -0.93 12.25
C ASN A 53 9.28 -1.97 11.86
N ILE A 54 9.03 -2.78 10.84
CA ILE A 54 10.02 -3.73 10.32
C ILE A 54 11.25 -2.98 9.81
N ILE A 55 11.07 -1.94 8.99
CA ILE A 55 12.20 -1.14 8.48
C ILE A 55 12.98 -0.49 9.62
N PHE A 56 12.27 0.07 10.61
CA PHE A 56 12.87 0.69 11.77
C PHE A 56 13.72 -0.31 12.58
N LEU A 57 13.18 -1.51 12.86
CA LEU A 57 13.91 -2.56 13.55
C LEU A 57 15.14 -3.01 12.77
N VAL A 58 15.00 -3.26 11.46
CA VAL A 58 16.12 -3.65 10.59
C VAL A 58 17.20 -2.59 10.60
N ASN A 59 16.85 -1.31 10.45
CA ASN A 59 17.80 -0.20 10.44
C ASN A 59 18.49 0.00 11.80
N THR A 60 17.80 -0.31 12.90
CA THR A 60 18.36 -0.23 14.26
C THR A 60 19.36 -1.35 14.52
N LEU A 61 19.06 -2.57 14.05
CA LEU A 61 19.93 -3.74 14.22
C LEU A 61 21.10 -3.75 13.23
N ASN A 62 20.87 -3.28 12.00
CA ASN A 62 21.84 -3.19 10.92
C ASN A 62 21.63 -1.86 10.20
N ALA A 63 22.53 -0.90 10.41
CA ALA A 63 22.44 0.43 9.80
C ALA A 63 22.35 0.31 8.27
N LEU A 64 21.18 0.64 7.72
CA LEU A 64 20.96 0.61 6.28
C LEU A 64 21.65 1.82 5.66
N ASN A 65 22.33 1.61 4.55
CA ASN A 65 22.82 2.75 3.77
C ASN A 65 21.65 3.46 3.06
N GLY A 66 21.91 4.66 2.52
CA GLY A 66 20.86 5.48 1.91
C GLY A 66 20.08 4.78 0.77
N VAL A 67 20.75 3.94 -0.02
CA VAL A 67 20.11 3.20 -1.13
C VAL A 67 19.20 2.09 -0.60
N GLN A 68 19.66 1.34 0.41
CA GLN A 68 18.88 0.29 1.05
C GLN A 68 17.65 0.86 1.76
N PHE A 69 17.80 1.99 2.45
CA PHE A 69 16.69 2.65 3.13
C PHE A 69 15.64 3.17 2.14
N ALA A 70 16.07 3.81 1.04
CA ALA A 70 15.17 4.26 -0.02
C ALA A 70 14.43 3.10 -0.70
N PHE A 71 15.13 1.99 -0.95
CA PHE A 71 14.52 0.77 -1.49
C PHE A 71 13.48 0.18 -0.53
N ALA A 72 13.79 0.11 0.77
CA ALA A 72 12.86 -0.38 1.78
C ALA A 72 11.58 0.48 1.87
N LEU A 73 11.71 1.81 1.80
CA LEU A 73 10.56 2.72 1.72
C LEU A 73 9.73 2.52 0.44
N THR A 74 10.38 2.23 -0.68
CA THR A 74 9.69 1.91 -1.93
C THR A 74 8.87 0.63 -1.80
N CYS A 75 9.43 -0.40 -1.18
CA CYS A 75 8.70 -1.64 -0.86
C CYS A 75 7.54 -1.39 0.11
N LEU A 76 7.73 -0.54 1.13
CA LEU A 76 6.69 -0.16 2.07
C LEU A 76 5.51 0.51 1.34
N LEU A 77 5.79 1.47 0.48
CA LEU A 77 4.78 2.18 -0.29
C LEU A 77 3.94 1.20 -1.12
N ALA A 78 4.61 0.30 -1.86
CA ALA A 78 3.90 -0.69 -2.65
C ALA A 78 3.10 -1.68 -1.80
N PHE A 79 3.63 -2.12 -0.66
CA PHE A 79 2.90 -2.98 0.27
C PHE A 79 1.61 -2.32 0.77
N VAL A 80 1.66 -1.03 1.11
CA VAL A 80 0.49 -0.25 1.53
C VAL A 80 -0.51 -0.13 0.38
N LEU A 81 -0.07 0.24 -0.82
CA LEU A 81 -0.94 0.41 -1.99
C LEU A 81 -1.63 -0.90 -2.38
N ILE A 82 -0.90 -2.01 -2.38
CA ILE A 82 -1.44 -3.35 -2.66
C ILE A 82 -2.43 -3.77 -1.57
N SER A 83 -2.09 -3.59 -0.29
CA SER A 83 -2.98 -3.94 0.83
C SER A 83 -4.28 -3.15 0.76
N TYR A 84 -4.18 -1.84 0.55
CA TYR A 84 -5.33 -0.95 0.45
C TYR A 84 -6.22 -1.34 -0.75
N SER A 85 -5.65 -1.41 -1.94
CA SER A 85 -6.40 -1.69 -3.16
C SER A 85 -6.98 -3.11 -3.19
N GLY A 86 -6.20 -4.09 -2.72
CA GLY A 86 -6.63 -5.47 -2.57
C GLY A 86 -7.78 -5.60 -1.57
N SER A 87 -7.74 -4.85 -0.47
CA SER A 87 -8.85 -4.82 0.49
C SER A 87 -10.12 -4.20 -0.10
N ILE A 88 -10.02 -3.14 -0.91
CA ILE A 88 -11.18 -2.58 -1.63
C ILE A 88 -11.76 -3.63 -2.57
N PHE A 89 -10.93 -4.29 -3.37
CA PHE A 89 -11.38 -5.34 -4.29
C PHE A 89 -12.10 -6.48 -3.55
N TYR A 90 -11.51 -6.98 -2.47
CA TYR A 90 -12.10 -8.04 -1.66
C TYR A 90 -13.41 -7.62 -0.99
N LEU A 91 -13.43 -6.45 -0.35
CA LEU A 91 -14.61 -5.93 0.33
C LEU A 91 -15.73 -5.57 -0.65
N ARG A 92 -15.40 -5.10 -1.86
CA ARG A 92 -16.36 -4.89 -2.94
C ARG A 92 -17.03 -6.20 -3.38
N LYS A 93 -16.32 -7.32 -3.43
CA LYS A 93 -16.91 -8.64 -3.73
C LYS A 93 -17.77 -9.19 -2.58
N LYS A 94 -17.44 -8.81 -1.35
CA LYS A 94 -18.09 -9.32 -0.13
C LYS A 94 -19.38 -8.58 0.22
N TYR A 95 -19.39 -7.26 0.06
CA TYR A 95 -20.59 -6.42 0.25
C TYR A 95 -21.42 -6.37 -1.02
#